data_AF-A0A1Q8V8A1-F1
#
_entry.id   AF-A0A1Q8V8A1-F1
#
_cell.length_a   1.000
_cell.length_b   1.000
_cell.length_c   1.000
_cell.angle_alpha   90.00
_cell.angle_beta   90.00
_cell.angle_gamma   90.00
#
_symmetry.space_group_name_H-M   'P 1'
#
loop_
_entity.id
_entity.type
_entity.pdbx_description
1 polymer ?
#
loop_
_entity_poly.entity_id
_entity_poly.type
_entity_poly.pdbx_seq_one_letter_code
_entity_poly.pdbx_strand_id
1 'polypeptide(L)'
;MARGGHLSVTTTEVVFEPHSMNLNNDRSRLRIPIAEILAARPKVFILHVTVVISTARGGDLEFVTWSRKRIIAAIQQARAAQGLHLLMQ
;
A
#
# COMPACT_ATOMS: atom_id res chain seq x y z
N MET A 1 -7.24 14.48 -5.92
CA MET A 1 -7.37 14.90 -4.50
C MET A 1 -6.83 13.78 -3.64
N ALA A 2 -5.91 14.07 -2.71
CA ALA A 2 -5.48 13.08 -1.72
C ALA A 2 -6.62 12.78 -0.73
N ARG A 3 -6.68 11.56 -0.20
CA ARG A 3 -7.69 11.13 0.78
C ARG A 3 -6.99 10.61 2.03
N GLY A 4 -7.39 11.12 3.20
CA GLY A 4 -6.92 10.61 4.48
C GLY A 4 -7.62 9.29 4.84
N GLY A 5 -6.92 8.41 5.54
CA GLY A 5 -7.46 7.11 5.95
C GLY A 5 -6.44 6.26 6.69
N HIS A 6 -6.82 5.02 6.96
CA HIS A 6 -5.97 4.02 7.57
C HIS A 6 -5.42 3.08 6.51
N LEU A 7 -4.10 2.88 6.54
CA LEU A 7 -3.42 1.88 5.74
C LEU A 7 -3.01 0.72 6.63
N SER A 8 -3.50 -0.48 6.32
CA SER A 8 -3.20 -1.70 7.05
C SER A 8 -2.62 -2.74 6.12
N VAL A 9 -1.67 -3.53 6.61
CA VAL A 9 -1.13 -4.69 5.91
C VAL A 9 -1.53 -5.92 6.70
N THR A 10 -2.24 -6.83 6.05
CA THR A 10 -2.61 -8.13 6.58
C THR A 10 -1.75 -9.20 5.92
N THR A 11 -1.92 -10.46 6.33
CA THR A 11 -1.26 -11.58 5.66
C THR A 11 -1.74 -11.77 4.22
N THR A 12 -2.94 -11.29 3.85
CA THR A 12 -3.55 -11.52 2.53
C THR A 12 -3.65 -10.29 1.65
N GLU A 13 -3.84 -9.12 2.24
CA GLU A 13 -4.11 -7.87 1.53
C GLU A 13 -3.43 -6.66 2.19
N VAL A 14 -3.10 -5.66 1.38
CA VAL A 14 -2.97 -4.26 1.82
C VAL A 14 -4.33 -3.60 1.69
N VAL A 15 -4.82 -3.01 2.78
CA VAL A 15 -6.15 -2.39 2.84
C VAL A 15 -6.01 -0.91 3.16
N PHE A 16 -6.69 -0.08 2.38
CA PHE A 16 -6.89 1.33 2.69
C PHE A 16 -8.36 1.61 3.01
N GLU A 17 -8.62 2.05 4.24
CA GLU A 17 -9.93 2.45 4.72
C GLU A 17 -9.99 3.98 4.82
N PRO A 18 -10.79 4.68 4.00
CA PRO A 18 -10.89 6.14 4.06
C PRO A 18 -11.61 6.59 5.33
N HIS A 19 -11.27 7.79 5.83
CA HIS A 19 -12.03 8.40 6.93
C HIS A 19 -13.48 8.68 6.52
N SER A 20 -14.41 8.50 7.46
CA SER A 20 -15.86 8.63 7.22
C SER A 20 -16.29 9.97 6.61
N MET A 21 -15.57 11.06 6.90
CA MET A 21 -15.86 12.40 6.37
C MET A 21 -15.41 12.62 4.91
N ASN A 22 -14.70 11.67 4.29
CA ASN A 22 -14.31 11.79 2.89
C ASN A 22 -15.52 11.60 1.97
N LEU A 23 -15.57 12.39 0.90
CA LEU A 23 -16.49 12.14 -0.22
C LEU A 23 -16.07 10.87 -0.98
N ASN A 24 -17.06 10.11 -1.46
CA ASN A 24 -16.87 8.87 -2.24
C ASN A 24 -16.09 7.77 -1.50
N ASN A 25 -16.40 7.53 -0.22
CA ASN A 25 -15.73 6.49 0.60
C ASN A 25 -15.69 5.13 -0.06
N ASP A 26 -16.81 4.64 -0.62
CA ASP A 26 -16.85 3.30 -1.21
C ASP A 26 -15.90 3.14 -2.39
N ARG A 27 -15.76 4.19 -3.21
CA ARG A 27 -14.79 4.22 -4.32
C ARG A 27 -13.35 4.48 -3.87
N SER A 28 -13.17 5.01 -2.67
CA SER A 28 -11.85 5.31 -2.11
C SER A 28 -11.28 4.16 -1.30
N ARG A 29 -12.11 3.20 -0.88
CA ARG A 29 -11.65 1.98 -0.20
C ARG A 29 -10.87 1.12 -1.18
N LEU A 30 -9.66 0.71 -0.80
CA LEU A 30 -8.81 -0.14 -1.62
C LEU A 30 -8.47 -1.42 -0.89
N ARG A 31 -8.48 -2.52 -1.63
CA ARG A 31 -7.97 -3.82 -1.20
C ARG A 31 -7.04 -4.32 -2.30
N ILE A 32 -5.79 -4.52 -1.94
CA ILE A 32 -4.73 -4.94 -2.86
C ILE A 32 -4.24 -6.30 -2.36
N PRO A 33 -4.54 -7.41 -3.05
CA PRO A 33 -4.03 -8.71 -2.68
C PRO A 33 -2.50 -8.71 -2.68
N ILE A 34 -1.89 -9.32 -1.66
CA ILE A 34 -0.43 -9.38 -1.51
C ILE A 34 0.22 -10.03 -2.74
N ALA A 35 -0.42 -11.06 -3.31
CA ALA A 35 0.04 -11.75 -4.51
C ALA A 35 0.09 -10.86 -5.76
N GLU A 36 -0.74 -9.82 -5.82
CA GLU A 36 -0.81 -8.90 -6.96
C GLU A 36 0.19 -7.75 -6.88
N ILE A 37 0.85 -7.57 -5.73
CA ILE A 37 1.89 -6.54 -5.56
C ILE A 37 3.15 -7.00 -6.28
N LEU A 38 3.58 -6.20 -7.27
CA LEU A 38 4.79 -6.43 -8.05
C LEU A 38 6.00 -5.68 -7.49
N ALA A 39 5.77 -4.53 -6.85
CA ALA A 39 6.81 -3.74 -6.20
C ALA A 39 6.22 -2.87 -5.08
N ALA A 40 7.00 -2.62 -4.04
CA ALA A 40 6.68 -1.70 -2.95
C ALA A 40 7.93 -0.88 -2.61
N ARG A 41 7.99 0.37 -3.08
CA ARG A 41 9.21 1.18 -3.04
C ARG A 41 8.99 2.52 -2.34
N PRO A 42 10.00 3.04 -1.60
CA PRO A 42 9.92 4.38 -1.07
C PRO A 42 10.00 5.42 -2.20
N LYS A 43 9.22 6.49 -2.09
CA LYS A 43 9.35 7.69 -2.92
C LYS A 43 9.37 8.91 -2.01
N VAL A 44 10.32 9.80 -2.23
CA VAL A 44 10.38 11.10 -1.55
C VAL A 44 10.17 12.16 -2.61
N PHE A 45 9.19 13.03 -2.39
CA PHE A 45 8.96 14.18 -3.26
C PHE A 45 8.77 15.43 -2.41
N ILE A 46 9.81 16.26 -2.39
CA ILE A 46 9.90 17.49 -1.57
C ILE A 46 9.70 17.17 -0.09
N LEU A 47 8.52 17.41 0.47
CA LEU A 47 8.18 17.17 1.88
C LEU A 47 7.36 15.88 2.08
N HIS A 48 6.98 15.17 1.03
CA HIS A 48 6.13 13.99 1.13
C HIS A 48 6.95 12.70 1.21
N VAL A 49 6.68 11.93 2.26
CA VAL A 49 7.21 10.59 2.49
C VAL A 49 6.17 9.60 1.98
N THR A 50 6.46 8.96 0.84
CA THR A 50 5.50 8.10 0.14
C THR A 50 6.00 6.66 0.08
N VAL A 51 5.08 5.69 0.10
CA VAL A 51 5.28 4.34 -0.42
C VAL A 51 4.48 4.19 -1.71
N VAL A 52 5.14 3.71 -2.75
CA VAL A 52 4.52 3.40 -4.05
C VAL A 52 4.34 1.89 -4.14
N ILE A 53 3.11 1.45 -4.36
CA ILE A 53 2.74 0.04 -4.53
C ILE A 53 2.33 -0.15 -5.99
N SER A 54 3.11 -0.92 -6.75
CA SER A 54 2.77 -1.31 -8.12
C SER A 54 2.02 -2.63 -8.12
N THR A 55 0.94 -2.71 -8.90
CA THR A 55 0.08 -3.90 -8.95
C THR A 55 0.05 -4.56 -10.34
N ALA A 56 -0.21 -5.86 -10.39
CA ALA A 56 -0.36 -6.62 -11.63
C ALA A 56 -1.57 -6.15 -12.49
N ARG A 57 -2.56 -5.50 -11.87
CA ARG A 57 -3.73 -4.93 -12.56
C ARG A 57 -3.42 -3.60 -13.27
N GLY A 58 -2.18 -3.14 -13.19
CA GLY A 58 -1.72 -1.88 -13.75
C GLY A 58 -1.85 -0.71 -12.77
N GLY A 59 -0.96 0.27 -12.92
CA GLY A 59 -0.95 1.48 -12.12
C GLY A 59 -0.13 1.40 -10.83
N ASP A 60 0.35 2.58 -10.42
CA ASP A 60 1.02 2.81 -9.15
C ASP A 60 0.04 3.45 -8.17
N LEU A 61 -0.06 2.87 -6.98
CA LEU A 61 -0.79 3.44 -5.86
C LEU A 61 0.19 4.13 -4.91
N GLU A 62 0.00 5.43 -4.72
CA GLU A 62 0.86 6.25 -3.87
C GLU A 62 0.19 6.51 -2.52
N PHE A 63 0.86 6.11 -1.43
CA PHE A 63 0.41 6.38 -0.07
C PHE A 63 1.42 7.26 0.65
N VAL A 64 1.00 8.47 1.03
CA VAL A 64 1.79 9.37 1.87
C VAL A 64 1.72 8.85 3.31
N THR A 65 2.84 8.37 3.85
CA THR A 65 2.92 7.82 5.21
C THR A 65 4.34 7.88 5.76
N TRP A 66 4.45 8.40 7.00
CA TRP A 66 5.69 8.37 7.79
C TRP A 66 6.14 6.96 8.16
N SER A 67 5.22 5.98 8.10
CA SER A 67 5.49 4.58 8.40
C SER A 67 5.92 3.75 7.18
N ARG A 68 6.34 4.37 6.06
CA ARG A 68 6.66 3.65 4.81
C ARG A 68 7.57 2.43 4.97
N LYS A 69 8.60 2.51 5.82
CA LYS A 69 9.52 1.39 6.09
C LYS A 69 8.80 0.20 6.74
N ARG A 70 7.91 0.47 7.70
CA ARG A 70 7.10 -0.56 8.36
C ARG A 70 6.11 -1.20 7.38
N ILE A 71 5.50 -0.41 6.50
CA ILE A 71 4.58 -0.92 5.48
C ILE A 71 5.31 -1.87 4.52
N ILE A 72 6.46 -1.47 3.98
CA ILE A 72 7.25 -2.30 3.07
C ILE A 72 7.66 -3.60 3.76
N ALA A 73 8.16 -3.52 5.01
CA ALA A 73 8.54 -4.70 5.78
C ALA A 73 7.35 -5.64 6.03
N ALA A 74 6.17 -5.10 6.37
CA ALA A 74 4.96 -5.88 6.57
C ALA A 74 4.50 -6.57 5.28
N ILE A 75 4.62 -5.91 4.12
CA ILE A 75 4.31 -6.53 2.81
C ILE A 75 5.27 -7.70 2.54
N GLN A 76 6.57 -7.52 2.78
CA GLN A 76 7.55 -8.61 2.60
C GLN A 76 7.28 -9.78 3.54
N GLN A 77 6.92 -9.50 4.80
CA GLN A 77 6.54 -10.53 5.77
C GLN A 77 5.27 -11.29 5.33
N ALA A 78 4.25 -10.57 4.84
CA ALA A 78 3.03 -11.19 4.33
C ALA A 78 3.31 -12.07 3.10
N ARG A 79 4.18 -11.61 2.19
CA ARG A 79 4.61 -12.41 1.03
C ARG A 79 5.34 -13.69 1.45
N ALA A 80 6.29 -13.58 2.38
CA ALA A 80 7.00 -14.73 2.92
C ALA A 80 6.04 -15.74 3.58
N ALA A 81 5.06 -15.25 4.36
CA ALA A 81 4.03 -16.09 4.97
C ALA A 81 3.14 -16.82 3.96
N GLN A 82 3.00 -16.29 2.74
CA GLN A 82 2.28 -16.92 1.64
C GLN A 82 3.17 -17.79 0.73
N GLY A 83 4.46 -17.92 1.00
CA GLY A 83 5.41 -18.61 0.12
C GLY A 83 5.68 -17.88 -1.20
N LEU A 84 5.38 -16.58 -1.28
CA LEU A 84 5.65 -15.75 -2.45
C LEU A 84 7.08 -15.24 -2.45
N HIS A 85 7.63 -14.98 -3.64
CA HIS A 85 8.93 -14.34 -3.78
C HIS A 85 8.93 -12.93 -3.19
N LEU A 86 10.01 -12.56 -2.51
CA LEU A 86 10.19 -11.22 -1.95
C LEU A 86 10.29 -10.17 -3.06
N LEU A 87 9.82 -8.96 -2.80
CA LEU A 87 9.95 -7.86 -3.77
C LEU A 87 11.39 -7.34 -3.76
N MET A 88 11.95 -7.06 -4.94
CA MET A 88 13.22 -6.33 -5.04
C MET A 88 13.00 -4.89 -4.54
N GLN A 89 13.92 -4.39 -3.71
CA GLN A 89 13.81 -3.09 -3.03
C GLN A 89 14.20 -1.92 -3.93
#